data_AF-A0A957EJZ9-F1
#
_entry.id   AF-A0A957EJZ9-F1
#
_cell.length_a   1.000
_cell.length_b   1.000
_cell.length_c   1.000
_cell.angle_alpha   90.00
_cell.angle_beta   90.00
_cell.angle_gamma   90.00
#
_symmetry.space_group_name_H-M   'P 1'
#
loop_
_entity.id
_entity.type
_entity.pdbx_description
1 polymer ?
#
loop_
_entity_poly.entity_id
_entity_poly.type
_entity_poly.pdbx_seq_one_letter_code
_entity_poly.pdbx_strand_id
1 'polypeptide(L)'
;MNRNTTPGLGQWLTVSIMVAGAIFLIVQLYQYAGSRSYFPTGLTIAAVDVGGRTPEEASEIITNRYINAPVVLYYGEDSFEVSPTEAEFTLDMETMLNEAD
;
A
#
# COMPACT_ATOMS: atom_id res chain seq x y z
N MET A 1 -15.67 54.33 16.09
CA MET A 1 -15.85 53.29 17.13
C MET A 1 -15.12 52.04 16.68
N ASN A 2 -13.89 51.83 17.12
CA ASN A 2 -13.09 50.65 16.77
C ASN A 2 -13.09 49.69 17.96
N ARG A 3 -13.86 48.60 17.88
CA ARG A 3 -13.93 47.59 18.94
C ARG A 3 -12.73 46.65 18.77
N ASN A 4 -11.61 47.02 19.38
CA ASN A 4 -10.51 46.08 19.60
C ASN A 4 -10.96 45.09 20.68
N THR A 5 -11.73 44.08 20.30
CA THR A 5 -12.05 42.94 21.17
C THR A 5 -10.79 42.11 21.34
N THR A 6 -10.03 42.38 22.40
CA THR A 6 -8.96 41.48 22.84
C THR A 6 -9.61 40.13 23.17
N PRO A 7 -9.25 39.03 22.50
CA PRO A 7 -9.89 37.74 22.74
C PRO A 7 -9.67 37.34 24.20
N GLY A 8 -10.76 37.10 24.92
CA GLY A 8 -10.73 36.65 26.31
C GLY A 8 -10.17 35.23 26.43
N LEU A 9 -9.75 34.86 27.64
CA LEU A 9 -9.16 33.54 27.95
C LEU A 9 -10.02 32.36 27.44
N GLY A 10 -11.35 32.49 27.53
CA GLY A 10 -12.30 31.48 27.03
C GLY A 10 -12.31 31.34 25.50
N GLN A 11 -12.11 32.43 24.76
CA GLN A 11 -12.05 32.38 23.29
C GLN A 11 -10.76 31.70 22.82
N TRP A 12 -9.64 31.94 23.50
CA TRP A 12 -8.39 31.20 23.26
C TRP A 12 -8.55 29.71 23.53
N LEU A 13 -9.20 29.33 24.63
CA LEU A 13 -9.45 27.92 24.96
C LEU A 13 -10.28 27.22 23.88
N THR A 14 -11.36 27.87 23.41
CA THR A 14 -12.20 27.31 22.33
C THR A 14 -11.42 27.15 21.04
N VAL A 15 -10.61 28.15 20.66
CA VAL A 15 -9.77 28.07 19.45
C VAL A 15 -8.75 26.93 19.59
N SER A 16 -8.09 26.78 20.75
CA SER A 16 -7.14 25.71 20.99
C SER A 16 -7.78 24.32 20.88
N ILE A 17 -8.97 24.12 21.47
CA ILE A 17 -9.72 22.86 21.36
C ILE A 17 -10.12 22.59 19.91
N MET A 18 -10.57 23.61 19.18
CA MET A 18 -10.97 23.47 17.78
C MET A 18 -9.77 23.09 16.89
N VAL A 19 -8.61 23.72 17.11
CA VAL A 19 -7.37 23.40 16.39
C VAL A 19 -6.88 22.00 16.74
N ALA A 20 -6.91 21.61 18.02
CA ALA A 20 -6.53 20.27 18.45
C ALA A 20 -7.45 19.20 17.83
N GLY A 21 -8.76 19.46 17.77
CA GLY A 21 -9.73 18.60 17.10
C GLY A 21 -9.46 18.46 15.60
N ALA A 22 -9.15 19.56 14.92
CA ALA A 22 -8.79 19.52 13.50
C ALA A 22 -7.52 18.69 13.24
N ILE A 23 -6.48 18.86 14.07
CA ILE A 23 -5.24 18.06 13.97
C ILE A 23 -5.54 16.58 14.23
N PHE A 24 -6.34 16.27 15.25
CA PHE A 24 -6.75 14.89 15.56
C PHE A 24 -7.47 14.24 14.37
N LEU A 25 -8.40 14.96 13.74
CA LEU A 25 -9.11 14.47 12.56
C LEU A 25 -8.17 14.24 11.37
N ILE A 26 -7.19 15.12 11.15
CA ILE A 26 -6.19 14.94 10.09
C ILE A 26 -5.34 13.68 10.35
N VAL A 27 -4.88 13.47 11.58
CA VAL A 27 -4.12 12.27 11.97
C VAL A 27 -4.97 11.00 11.79
N GLN A 28 -6.24 11.04 12.18
CA GLN A 28 -7.16 9.92 11.99
C GLN A 28 -7.42 9.64 10.51
N LEU A 29 -7.53 10.69 9.69
CA LEU A 29 -7.70 10.57 8.25
C LEU A 29 -6.47 9.94 7.60
N TYR A 30 -5.25 10.33 7.99
CA TYR A 30 -4.02 9.71 7.50
C TYR A 30 -3.92 8.23 7.87
N GLN A 31 -4.28 7.87 9.11
CA GLN A 31 -4.31 6.47 9.53
C GLN A 31 -5.37 5.68 8.77
N TYR A 32 -6.58 6.21 8.62
CA TYR A 32 -7.67 5.57 7.89
C TYR A 32 -7.38 5.44 6.39
N ALA A 33 -6.78 6.47 5.78
CA ALA A 33 -6.31 6.43 4.40
C ALA A 33 -5.19 5.39 4.23
N GLY A 34 -4.23 5.36 5.16
CA GLY A 34 -3.14 4.39 5.18
C GLY A 34 -3.64 2.94 5.31
N SER A 35 -4.59 2.66 6.21
CA SER A 35 -5.16 1.30 6.36
C SER A 35 -5.80 0.73 5.10
N ARG A 36 -6.10 1.56 4.10
CA ARG A 36 -6.61 1.14 2.79
C ARG A 36 -5.54 1.11 1.69
N SER A 37 -4.35 1.64 2.00
CA SER A 37 -3.19 1.70 1.11
C SER A 37 -2.12 0.67 1.44
N TYR A 38 -2.25 -0.11 2.51
CA TYR A 38 -1.29 -1.16 2.87
C TYR A 38 -1.99 -2.51 3.02
N PHE A 39 -1.36 -3.57 2.50
CA PHE A 39 -1.82 -4.92 2.75
C PHE A 39 -1.69 -5.29 4.23
N PRO A 40 -2.63 -6.09 4.77
CA PRO A 40 -2.54 -6.59 6.13
C PRO A 40 -1.21 -7.30 6.37
N THR A 41 -0.63 -7.08 7.55
CA THR A 41 0.66 -7.69 7.92
C THR A 41 0.56 -9.22 7.89
N GLY A 42 1.51 -9.89 7.25
CA GLY A 42 1.51 -11.35 7.08
C GLY A 42 0.74 -11.86 5.85
N LEU A 43 0.19 -10.97 5.02
CA LEU A 43 -0.39 -11.37 3.74
C LEU A 43 0.71 -11.83 2.77
N THR A 44 0.50 -13.00 2.18
CA THR A 44 1.42 -13.59 1.20
C THR A 44 0.67 -13.76 -0.12
N ILE A 45 1.16 -13.16 -1.20
CA ILE A 45 0.62 -13.32 -2.55
C ILE A 45 1.65 -14.05 -3.39
N ALA A 46 1.27 -15.16 -4.01
CA ALA A 46 2.18 -15.98 -4.82
C ALA A 46 3.48 -16.35 -4.06
N ALA A 47 3.37 -16.79 -2.81
CA ALA A 47 4.52 -17.10 -1.94
C ALA A 47 5.52 -15.92 -1.72
N VAL A 48 5.08 -14.68 -1.98
CA VAL A 48 5.81 -13.44 -1.69
C VAL A 48 5.14 -12.72 -0.53
N ASP A 49 5.90 -12.40 0.51
CA ASP A 49 5.42 -11.59 1.63
C ASP A 49 5.20 -10.15 1.17
N VAL A 50 3.93 -9.74 1.12
CA VAL A 50 3.50 -8.39 0.75
C VAL A 50 2.91 -7.64 1.95
N GLY A 51 2.97 -8.23 3.15
CA GLY A 51 2.40 -7.64 4.35
C GLY A 51 3.01 -6.27 4.68
N GLY A 52 2.15 -5.31 5.00
CA GLY A 52 2.56 -3.95 5.33
C GLY A 52 3.10 -3.13 4.16
N ARG A 53 2.94 -3.59 2.91
CA ARG A 53 3.35 -2.90 1.68
C ARG A 53 2.16 -2.31 0.95
N THR A 54 2.41 -1.29 0.13
CA THR A 54 1.36 -0.77 -0.77
C THR A 54 1.14 -1.71 -1.95
N PRO A 55 -0.03 -1.63 -2.63
CA PRO A 55 -0.29 -2.34 -3.89
C PRO A 55 0.82 -2.15 -4.94
N GLU A 56 1.36 -0.94 -5.05
CA GLU A 56 2.44 -0.62 -5.99
C GLU A 56 3.74 -1.33 -5.61
N GLU A 57 4.15 -1.27 -4.33
CA GLU A 57 5.34 -1.96 -3.83
C GLU A 57 5.22 -3.48 -3.96
N ALA A 58 4.05 -4.05 -3.68
CA ALA A 58 3.78 -5.47 -3.85
C ALA A 58 3.89 -5.90 -5.33
N SER A 59 3.33 -5.09 -6.24
CA SER A 59 3.39 -5.32 -7.69
C SER A 59 4.83 -5.36 -8.21
N GLU A 60 5.68 -4.43 -7.74
CA GLU A 60 7.09 -4.39 -8.12
C GLU A 60 7.83 -5.65 -7.66
N ILE A 61 7.63 -6.08 -6.40
CA ILE A 61 8.29 -7.26 -5.84
C ILE A 61 7.84 -8.54 -6.57
N ILE A 62 6.54 -8.70 -6.80
CA ILE A 62 5.99 -9.87 -7.49
C ILE A 62 6.49 -9.91 -8.93
N THR A 63 6.44 -8.78 -9.63
CA THR A 63 6.99 -8.66 -10.99
C THR A 63 8.47 -9.01 -11.02
N ASN A 64 9.26 -8.49 -10.07
CA ASN A 64 10.68 -8.80 -10.00
C ASN A 64 10.94 -10.29 -9.80
N ARG A 65 10.18 -10.95 -8.92
CA ARG A 65 10.33 -12.38 -8.64
C ARG A 65 9.91 -13.27 -9.80
N TYR A 66 8.85 -12.92 -10.53
CA TYR A 66 8.24 -13.79 -11.54
C TYR A 66 8.61 -13.47 -12.98
N ILE A 67 8.99 -12.24 -13.30
CA ILE A 67 9.38 -11.83 -14.66
C ILE A 67 10.91 -11.86 -14.84
N ASN A 68 11.67 -11.45 -13.83
CA ASN A 68 13.14 -11.38 -13.93
C ASN A 68 13.85 -12.69 -13.56
N ALA A 69 13.12 -13.68 -13.03
CA ALA A 69 13.69 -14.99 -12.72
C ALA A 69 13.37 -15.99 -13.85
N PRO A 70 14.38 -16.69 -14.42
CA PRO A 70 14.13 -17.75 -15.38
C PRO A 70 13.41 -18.92 -14.71
N VAL A 71 12.46 -19.52 -15.42
CA VAL A 71 11.73 -20.71 -14.98
C VAL A 71 12.34 -21.96 -15.62
N VAL A 72 12.47 -23.03 -14.85
CA VAL A 72 12.99 -24.31 -15.34
C VAL A 72 11.82 -25.19 -15.75
N LEU A 73 11.76 -25.55 -17.03
CA LEU A 73 10.82 -26.54 -17.55
C LEU A 73 11.51 -27.90 -17.67
N TYR A 74 10.81 -28.94 -17.23
CA TYR A 74 11.28 -30.32 -17.32
C TYR A 74 10.48 -31.05 -18.40
N TYR A 75 11.17 -31.66 -19.35
CA TYR A 75 10.59 -32.52 -20.37
C TYR A 75 11.32 -33.87 -20.40
N GLY A 76 10.72 -34.88 -19.77
CA GLY A 76 11.39 -36.16 -19.56
C GLY A 76 12.56 -36.03 -18.59
N GLU A 77 13.76 -36.39 -19.04
CA GLU A 77 15.02 -36.27 -18.28
C GLU A 77 15.74 -34.93 -18.55
N ASP A 78 15.27 -34.14 -19.51
CA ASP A 78 15.88 -32.87 -19.89
C ASP A 78 15.23 -31.68 -19.18
N SER A 79 16.05 -30.70 -18.80
CA SER A 79 15.61 -29.43 -18.23
C SER A 79 16.08 -28.26 -19.08
N PHE A 80 15.20 -27.31 -19.37
CA PHE A 80 15.55 -26.07 -20.07
C PHE A 80 15.03 -24.85 -19.32
N GLU A 81 15.86 -23.80 -19.29
CA GLU A 81 15.50 -22.52 -18.72
C GLU A 81 14.77 -21.68 -19.77
N VAL A 82 13.64 -21.10 -19.37
CA VAL A 82 12.86 -20.18 -20.20
C VAL A 82 12.68 -18.88 -19.44
N SER A 83 12.97 -17.76 -20.09
CA SER A 83 12.63 -16.44 -19.55
C SER A 83 11.12 -16.21 -19.73
N PRO A 84 10.37 -15.92 -18.66
CA PRO A 84 8.94 -15.58 -18.75
C PRO A 84 8.67 -14.41 -19.70
N THR A 85 9.61 -13.45 -19.78
CA THR A 85 9.52 -12.30 -20.68
C THR A 85 9.55 -12.71 -22.16
N GLU A 86 10.33 -13.72 -22.51
CA GLU A 86 10.42 -14.25 -23.89
C GLU A 86 9.20 -15.10 -24.26
N ALA A 87 8.51 -15.65 -23.26
CA ALA A 87 7.29 -16.44 -23.43
C ALA A 87 6.01 -15.59 -23.48
N GLU A 88 6.12 -14.26 -23.61
CA GLU A 88 5.00 -13.31 -23.58
C GLU A 88 4.14 -13.44 -22.31
N PHE A 89 4.73 -13.90 -21.21
CA PHE A 89 4.02 -14.06 -19.95
C PHE A 89 3.67 -12.69 -19.37
N THR A 90 2.38 -12.45 -19.15
CA THR A 90 1.87 -11.23 -18.53
C THR A 90 1.31 -11.56 -17.15
N LEU A 91 1.68 -10.77 -16.15
CA LEU A 91 1.09 -10.85 -14.82
C LEU A 91 -0.17 -9.99 -14.78
N ASP A 92 -1.31 -10.64 -14.51
CA ASP A 92 -2.54 -9.95 -14.17
C ASP A 92 -2.58 -9.69 -12.67
N MET A 93 -1.97 -8.58 -12.27
CA MET A 93 -1.94 -8.15 -10.88
C MET A 93 -3.34 -7.86 -10.33
N GLU A 94 -4.26 -7.35 -11.14
CA GLU A 94 -5.62 -7.05 -10.68
C GLU A 94 -6.35 -8.32 -10.24
N THR A 95 -6.29 -9.37 -11.06
CA THR A 95 -6.87 -10.68 -10.73
C THR A 95 -6.17 -11.33 -9.53
N MET A 96 -4.83 -11.27 -9.47
CA MET A 96 -4.07 -11.88 -8.37
C MET A 96 -4.29 -11.19 -7.02
N LEU A 97 -4.49 -9.87 -7.02
CA LEU A 97 -4.81 -9.11 -5.80
C LEU A 97 -6.24 -9.37 -5.33
N ASN A 98 -7.20 -9.48 -6.26
CA ASN A 98 -8.61 -9.78 -5.92
C ASN A 98 -8.80 -11.17 -5.29
N GLU A 99 -8.01 -12.17 -5.67
CA GLU A 99 -8.08 -13.52 -5.10
C GLU A 99 -7.40 -13.64 -3.71
N ALA A 100 -6.61 -12.64 -3.31
CA ALA A 100 -5.84 -12.66 -2.07
C ALA A 100 -6.51 -11.94 -0.88
N ASP A 101 -7.47 -11.04 -1.15
CA ASP A 101 -8.26 -10.28 -0.16
C ASP A 101 -9.50 -11.08 0.30
#